data_AF-A0A382RHK2-F1
#
_entry.id   AF-A0A382RHK2-F1
#
_cell.length_a   1.000
_cell.length_b   1.000
_cell.length_c   1.000
_cell.angle_alpha   90.00
_cell.angle_beta   90.00
_cell.angle_gamma   90.00
#
_symmetry.space_group_name_H-M   'P 1'
#
loop_
_entity.id
_entity.type
_entity.pdbx_description
1 polymer ?
#
loop_
_entity_poly.entity_id
_entity_poly.type
_entity_poly.pdbx_seq_one_letter_code
_entity_poly.pdbx_strand_id
1 'polypeptide(L)'
;MVGHYWLRSPERAPDSELTDTIRASLESIQHFAKDVLDGRLKPPNSECFRKLLLIGIGGSALGPQLLYQALESPKKDGQPASGLETYFIDNTDPDGMGRIFSKLGNAFEETLVLVISKSGGTVETRNGLLETRNVFEHKNLNFAKQAVAVTGEGSLLDKLAKEEQWLKVFPMWDWVGGRTSVTSTVGLLPARLQGIDVDAFLEGARLMDQHTRNPEIRQNPAAMLSLMWHHAGAGKGERAMVVLPYRDRLESLARYLQQLVMESIGKEKDLNGNVVEQGLTVYGNKGSTDQHAYIQQLREGRSDFFTTFVEVLEEPV
;
A
#
# COMPACT_ATOMS: atom_id res chain seq x y z
N MET A 1 19.48 3.44 -7.09
CA MET A 1 18.97 4.77 -6.70
C MET A 1 17.73 4.60 -5.82
N VAL A 2 17.60 5.34 -4.72
CA VAL A 2 16.45 5.25 -3.80
C VAL A 2 15.72 6.60 -3.85
N GLY A 3 14.60 6.64 -4.57
CA GLY A 3 13.95 7.90 -4.97
C GLY A 3 12.54 8.10 -4.44
N HIS A 4 12.05 7.24 -3.54
CA HIS A 4 10.65 7.25 -3.08
C HIS A 4 10.16 8.60 -2.52
N TYR A 5 11.05 9.49 -2.07
CA TYR A 5 10.69 10.83 -1.62
C TYR A 5 10.44 11.84 -2.73
N TRP A 6 10.95 11.61 -3.94
CA TRP A 6 10.63 12.44 -5.11
C TRP A 6 9.15 12.37 -5.47
N LEU A 7 8.48 11.26 -5.15
CA LEU A 7 7.05 11.08 -5.38
C LEU A 7 6.18 12.13 -4.66
N ARG A 8 6.68 12.69 -3.55
CA ARG A 8 6.01 13.73 -2.72
C ARG A 8 6.76 15.06 -2.73
N SER A 9 7.87 15.15 -3.46
CA SER A 9 8.64 16.37 -3.68
C SER A 9 9.37 16.27 -5.03
N PRO A 10 8.63 16.30 -6.17
CA PRO A 10 9.22 16.03 -7.49
C PRO A 10 10.37 16.97 -7.84
N GLU A 11 10.35 18.21 -7.35
CA GLU A 11 11.40 19.22 -7.51
C GLU A 11 12.76 18.82 -6.94
N ARG A 12 12.82 17.74 -6.15
CA ARG A 12 14.05 17.15 -5.61
C ARG A 12 14.59 15.99 -6.44
N ALA A 13 13.92 15.62 -7.52
CA ALA A 13 14.42 14.61 -8.44
C ALA A 13 15.76 15.05 -9.07
N PRO A 14 16.61 14.11 -9.52
CA PRO A 14 17.95 14.42 -10.03
C PRO A 14 17.94 15.30 -11.29
N ASP A 15 16.86 15.28 -12.05
CA ASP A 15 16.70 16.00 -13.31
C ASP A 15 15.22 16.40 -13.56
N SER A 16 15.02 17.28 -14.55
CA SER A 16 13.70 17.80 -14.91
C SER A 16 12.82 16.73 -15.58
N GLU A 17 13.41 15.80 -16.31
CA GLU A 17 12.66 14.74 -17.00
C GLU A 17 11.96 13.82 -16.00
N LEU A 18 12.67 13.42 -14.93
CA LEU A 18 12.09 12.63 -13.85
C LEU A 18 11.06 13.43 -13.04
N THR A 19 11.33 14.72 -12.82
CA THR A 19 10.38 15.63 -12.17
C THR A 19 9.05 15.65 -12.93
N ASP A 20 9.11 15.85 -14.24
CA ASP A 20 7.94 15.95 -15.12
C ASP A 20 7.23 14.61 -15.24
N THR A 21 7.97 13.51 -15.32
CA THR A 21 7.40 12.14 -15.34
C THR A 21 6.62 11.82 -14.07
N ILE A 22 7.13 12.21 -12.90
CA ILE A 22 6.43 12.01 -11.63
C ILE A 22 5.13 12.84 -11.59
N ARG A 23 5.19 14.12 -11.99
CA ARG A 23 4.01 15.00 -12.04
C ARG A 23 2.95 14.48 -13.02
N ALA A 24 3.36 14.13 -14.23
CA ALA A 24 2.48 13.57 -15.25
C ALA A 24 1.83 12.26 -14.78
N SER A 25 2.55 11.43 -14.04
CA SER A 25 1.97 10.21 -13.45
C SER A 25 0.88 10.53 -12.42
N LEU A 26 1.08 11.54 -11.56
CA LEU A 26 0.08 11.96 -10.59
C LEU A 26 -1.18 12.53 -11.28
N GLU A 27 -1.00 13.41 -12.27
CA GLU A 27 -2.11 13.94 -13.08
C GLU A 27 -2.88 12.82 -13.79
N SER A 28 -2.16 11.86 -14.37
CA SER A 28 -2.72 10.69 -15.05
C SER A 28 -3.57 9.82 -14.11
N ILE A 29 -3.15 9.67 -12.85
CA ILE A 29 -3.90 8.97 -11.79
C ILE A 29 -5.18 9.75 -11.45
N GLN A 30 -5.04 11.06 -11.18
CA GLN A 30 -6.17 11.91 -10.82
C GLN A 30 -7.24 11.94 -11.92
N HIS A 31 -6.83 12.09 -13.18
CA HIS A 31 -7.74 12.11 -14.33
C HIS A 31 -8.44 10.76 -14.52
N PHE A 32 -7.69 9.66 -14.51
CA PHE A 32 -8.26 8.33 -14.68
C PHE A 32 -9.26 7.99 -13.56
N ALA A 33 -8.89 8.21 -12.30
CA ALA A 33 -9.78 7.94 -11.18
C ALA A 33 -11.03 8.83 -11.24
N LYS A 34 -10.89 10.10 -11.65
CA LYS A 34 -12.04 11.00 -11.86
C LYS A 34 -12.97 10.48 -12.94
N ASP A 35 -12.45 9.99 -14.06
CA ASP A 35 -13.28 9.42 -15.13
C ASP A 35 -14.03 8.16 -14.69
N VAL A 36 -13.39 7.30 -13.89
CA VAL A 36 -14.02 6.12 -13.29
C VAL A 36 -15.14 6.53 -12.32
N LEU A 37 -14.85 7.46 -11.40
CA LEU A 37 -15.80 7.87 -10.36
C LEU A 37 -16.97 8.69 -10.91
N ASP A 38 -16.75 9.51 -11.93
CA ASP A 38 -17.79 10.28 -12.60
C ASP A 38 -18.60 9.44 -13.62
N GLY A 39 -18.27 8.15 -13.81
CA GLY A 39 -18.93 7.25 -14.75
C GLY A 39 -18.65 7.55 -16.23
N ARG A 40 -17.66 8.40 -16.54
CA ARG A 40 -17.20 8.65 -17.92
C ARG A 40 -16.48 7.43 -18.49
N LEU A 41 -15.69 6.76 -17.65
CA LEU A 41 -15.14 5.44 -17.93
C LEU A 41 -15.99 4.41 -17.19
N LYS A 42 -16.70 3.57 -17.94
CA LYS A 42 -17.64 2.60 -17.40
C LYS A 42 -17.39 1.18 -17.92
N PRO A 43 -17.75 0.14 -17.14
CA PRO A 43 -17.68 -1.23 -17.60
C PRO A 43 -18.71 -1.49 -18.73
N PRO A 44 -18.56 -2.55 -19.54
CA PRO A 44 -19.48 -2.83 -20.64
C PRO A 44 -20.94 -3.05 -20.23
N ASN A 45 -21.16 -3.63 -19.05
CA ASN A 45 -22.45 -4.15 -18.60
C ASN A 45 -23.07 -3.36 -17.44
N SER A 46 -22.51 -2.20 -17.08
CA SER A 46 -23.03 -1.36 -15.99
C SER A 46 -22.77 0.11 -16.24
N GLU A 47 -23.57 0.99 -15.62
CA GLU A 47 -23.43 2.44 -15.85
C GLU A 47 -22.19 3.06 -15.22
N CYS A 48 -21.60 2.41 -14.22
CA CYS A 48 -20.40 2.88 -13.54
C CYS A 48 -19.70 1.72 -12.82
N PHE A 49 -18.41 1.90 -12.50
CA PHE A 49 -17.73 1.02 -11.56
C PHE A 49 -18.20 1.31 -10.13
N ARG A 50 -18.41 0.26 -9.34
CA ARG A 50 -18.75 0.36 -7.90
C ARG A 50 -17.78 -0.38 -7.00
N LYS A 51 -17.09 -1.38 -7.54
CA LYS A 51 -16.14 -2.22 -6.81
C LYS A 51 -14.74 -2.07 -7.39
N LEU A 52 -13.74 -2.23 -6.54
CA LEU A 52 -12.34 -2.38 -6.92
C LEU A 52 -11.84 -3.73 -6.43
N LEU A 53 -11.28 -4.55 -7.32
CA LEU A 53 -10.57 -5.77 -6.97
C LEU A 53 -9.07 -5.53 -7.20
N LEU A 54 -8.31 -5.35 -6.12
CA LEU A 54 -6.87 -5.20 -6.17
C LEU A 54 -6.19 -6.56 -6.05
N ILE A 55 -5.29 -6.87 -7.00
CA ILE A 55 -4.50 -8.10 -7.03
C ILE A 55 -3.02 -7.74 -6.92
N GLY A 56 -2.37 -8.13 -5.84
CA GLY A 56 -0.99 -7.79 -5.54
C GLY A 56 -0.55 -8.37 -4.21
N ILE A 57 0.75 -8.52 -3.97
CA ILE A 57 1.28 -9.07 -2.71
C ILE A 57 2.40 -8.18 -2.15
N GLY A 58 2.62 -8.26 -0.83
CA GLY A 58 3.68 -7.51 -0.15
C GLY A 58 3.49 -6.01 -0.33
N GLY A 59 4.50 -5.34 -0.89
CA GLY A 59 4.47 -3.88 -1.07
C GLY A 59 3.37 -3.40 -2.02
N SER A 60 2.95 -4.28 -2.95
CA SER A 60 1.87 -4.02 -3.89
C SER A 60 0.47 -4.10 -3.28
N ALA A 61 0.33 -4.55 -2.03
CA ALA A 61 -0.96 -4.71 -1.35
C ALA A 61 -1.00 -4.13 0.07
N LEU A 62 0.05 -4.31 0.88
CA LEU A 62 0.05 -3.86 2.29
C LEU A 62 -0.10 -2.34 2.42
N GLY A 63 0.58 -1.56 1.57
CA GLY A 63 0.41 -0.10 1.53
C GLY A 63 -1.02 0.31 1.15
N PRO A 64 -1.54 -0.15 -0.01
CA PRO A 64 -2.94 0.08 -0.40
C PRO A 64 -3.98 -0.36 0.65
N GLN A 65 -3.80 -1.52 1.28
CA GLN A 65 -4.67 -2.01 2.35
C GLN A 65 -4.65 -1.08 3.56
N LEU A 66 -3.45 -0.62 3.97
CA LEU A 66 -3.31 0.34 5.07
C LEU A 66 -4.03 1.65 4.75
N LEU A 67 -3.82 2.23 3.56
CA LEU A 67 -4.50 3.48 3.19
C LEU A 67 -6.01 3.32 3.18
N TYR A 68 -6.51 2.23 2.61
CA TYR A 68 -7.94 1.95 2.58
C TYR A 68 -8.51 1.89 3.99
N GLN A 69 -7.97 1.05 4.88
CA GLN A 69 -8.49 0.90 6.24
C GLN A 69 -8.32 2.17 7.09
N ALA A 70 -7.18 2.86 6.94
CA ALA A 70 -6.85 4.05 7.72
C ALA A 70 -7.66 5.28 7.31
N LEU A 71 -7.94 5.44 6.00
CA LEU A 71 -8.44 6.70 5.42
C LEU A 71 -9.81 6.60 4.73
N GLU A 72 -10.34 5.39 4.47
CA GLU A 72 -11.72 5.21 3.98
C GLU A 72 -12.73 5.82 4.96
N SER A 73 -13.53 6.76 4.48
CA SER A 73 -14.60 7.35 5.30
C SER A 73 -15.90 6.57 5.10
N PRO A 74 -16.64 6.25 6.18
CA PRO A 74 -17.94 5.63 6.05
C PRO A 74 -18.88 6.55 5.27
N LYS A 75 -19.81 5.94 4.52
CA LYS A 75 -20.86 6.70 3.83
C LYS A 75 -21.63 7.51 4.86
N LYS A 76 -21.67 8.84 4.70
CA LYS A 76 -22.61 9.68 5.44
C LYS A 76 -24.02 9.39 4.92
N ASP A 77 -25.00 9.30 5.82
CA ASP A 77 -26.39 8.96 5.46
C ASP A 77 -26.91 9.85 4.32
N GLY A 78 -27.48 9.22 3.30
CA GLY A 78 -28.03 9.90 2.12
C GLY A 78 -27.00 10.40 1.11
N GLN A 79 -25.69 10.21 1.33
CA GLN A 79 -24.66 10.55 0.35
C GLN A 79 -24.24 9.33 -0.49
N PRO A 80 -23.96 9.50 -1.79
CA PRO A 80 -23.34 8.44 -2.59
C PRO A 80 -21.97 8.09 -2.00
N ALA A 81 -21.54 6.85 -2.22
CA ALA A 81 -20.18 6.43 -1.88
C ALA A 81 -19.18 7.37 -2.58
N SER A 82 -18.21 7.91 -1.85
CA SER A 82 -17.16 8.76 -2.43
C SER A 82 -16.16 7.99 -3.29
N GLY A 83 -16.17 6.66 -3.23
CA GLY A 83 -15.28 5.80 -3.99
C GLY A 83 -15.76 4.35 -4.12
N LEU A 84 -14.90 3.52 -4.69
CA LEU A 84 -15.14 2.11 -4.95
C LEU A 84 -14.90 1.26 -3.69
N GLU A 85 -15.85 0.39 -3.38
CA GLU A 85 -15.68 -0.61 -2.33
C GLU A 85 -14.61 -1.61 -2.76
N THR A 86 -13.60 -1.83 -1.92
CA THR A 86 -12.37 -2.52 -2.34
C THR A 86 -12.22 -3.92 -1.73
N TYR A 87 -11.80 -4.86 -2.57
CA TYR A 87 -11.44 -6.23 -2.25
C TYR A 87 -9.97 -6.46 -2.62
N PHE A 88 -9.27 -7.32 -1.87
CA PHE A 88 -7.84 -7.56 -2.05
C PHE A 88 -7.54 -9.05 -2.20
N ILE A 89 -6.80 -9.42 -3.25
CA ILE A 89 -6.19 -10.74 -3.41
C ILE A 89 -4.69 -10.57 -3.25
N ASP A 90 -4.17 -10.98 -2.09
CA ASP A 90 -2.75 -10.90 -1.72
C ASP A 90 -2.13 -12.25 -1.34
N ASN A 91 -2.88 -13.34 -1.55
CA ASN A 91 -2.45 -14.70 -1.25
C ASN A 91 -2.94 -15.64 -2.36
N THR A 92 -2.26 -16.78 -2.54
CA THR A 92 -2.59 -17.80 -3.53
C THR A 92 -3.57 -18.86 -3.03
N ASP A 93 -4.04 -18.76 -1.79
CA ASP A 93 -5.00 -19.68 -1.18
C ASP A 93 -6.35 -19.66 -1.95
N PRO A 94 -6.76 -20.78 -2.59
CA PRO A 94 -8.00 -20.86 -3.35
C PRO A 94 -9.25 -20.55 -2.54
N ASP A 95 -9.30 -20.93 -1.26
CA ASP A 95 -10.46 -20.67 -0.39
C ASP A 95 -10.57 -19.18 -0.03
N GLY A 96 -9.42 -18.53 0.20
CA GLY A 96 -9.33 -17.07 0.33
C GLY A 96 -9.88 -16.32 -0.89
N MET A 97 -9.42 -16.69 -2.10
CA MET A 97 -9.91 -16.10 -3.35
C MET A 97 -11.39 -16.41 -3.58
N GLY A 98 -11.82 -17.66 -3.36
CA GLY A 98 -13.20 -18.09 -3.51
C GLY A 98 -14.19 -17.31 -2.64
N ARG A 99 -13.80 -16.97 -1.39
CA ARG A 99 -14.60 -16.09 -0.52
C ARG A 99 -14.77 -14.69 -1.11
N ILE A 100 -13.71 -14.10 -1.67
CA ILE A 100 -13.76 -12.77 -2.30
C ILE A 100 -14.66 -12.82 -3.53
N PHE A 101 -14.48 -13.82 -4.39
CA PHE A 101 -15.30 -14.00 -5.59
C PHE A 101 -16.77 -14.22 -5.25
N SER A 102 -17.07 -14.97 -4.19
CA SER A 102 -18.43 -15.17 -3.71
C SER A 102 -19.06 -13.87 -3.19
N LYS A 103 -18.30 -13.03 -2.48
CA LYS A 103 -18.77 -11.70 -2.03
C LYS A 103 -19.06 -10.76 -3.20
N LEU A 104 -18.20 -10.77 -4.23
CA LEU A 104 -18.41 -9.97 -5.43
C LEU A 104 -19.62 -10.47 -6.23
N GLY A 105 -19.77 -11.79 -6.42
CA GLY A 105 -20.96 -12.37 -7.03
C GLY A 105 -21.27 -11.79 -8.42
N ASN A 106 -22.39 -11.09 -8.57
CA ASN A 106 -22.74 -10.40 -9.84
C ASN A 106 -22.09 -9.01 -9.96
N ALA A 107 -21.57 -8.44 -8.87
CA ALA A 107 -20.88 -7.16 -8.90
C ALA A 107 -19.57 -7.18 -9.72
N PHE A 108 -19.13 -8.36 -10.18
CA PHE A 108 -18.07 -8.45 -11.21
C PHE A 108 -18.40 -7.63 -12.47
N GLU A 109 -19.67 -7.44 -12.84
CA GLU A 109 -20.09 -6.58 -13.95
C GLU A 109 -19.72 -5.10 -13.74
N GLU A 110 -19.63 -4.66 -12.48
CA GLU A 110 -19.30 -3.30 -12.06
C GLU A 110 -17.95 -3.20 -11.31
N THR A 111 -17.09 -4.22 -11.44
CA THR A 111 -15.80 -4.30 -10.77
C THR A 111 -14.66 -3.83 -11.68
N LEU A 112 -13.86 -2.88 -11.20
CA LEU A 112 -12.56 -2.55 -11.78
C LEU A 112 -11.50 -3.48 -11.17
N VAL A 113 -10.73 -4.17 -12.01
CA VAL A 113 -9.62 -5.04 -11.58
C VAL A 113 -8.32 -4.28 -11.71
N LEU A 114 -7.59 -4.13 -10.60
CA LEU A 114 -6.31 -3.46 -10.53
C LEU A 114 -5.21 -4.46 -10.19
N VAL A 115 -4.33 -4.75 -11.15
CA VAL A 115 -3.24 -5.71 -10.99
C VAL A 115 -1.93 -4.97 -10.76
N ILE A 116 -1.26 -5.23 -9.63
CA ILE A 116 -0.04 -4.54 -9.24
C ILE A 116 1.12 -5.53 -9.06
N SER A 117 2.07 -5.50 -9.99
CA SER A 117 3.32 -6.26 -9.90
C SER A 117 4.42 -5.57 -10.68
N LYS A 118 5.54 -5.25 -10.02
CA LYS A 118 6.68 -4.58 -10.64
C LYS A 118 7.26 -5.37 -11.82
N SER A 119 7.52 -6.66 -11.60
CA SER A 119 8.10 -7.56 -12.60
C SER A 119 7.05 -8.20 -13.53
N GLY A 120 5.78 -8.20 -13.12
CA GLY A 120 4.72 -8.97 -13.76
C GLY A 120 4.85 -10.49 -13.62
N GLY A 121 5.93 -10.97 -12.98
CA GLY A 121 6.22 -12.40 -12.80
C GLY A 121 5.99 -12.92 -11.38
N THR A 122 5.48 -12.08 -10.48
CA THR A 122 5.15 -12.49 -9.10
C THR A 122 4.08 -13.59 -9.14
N VAL A 123 4.41 -14.77 -8.60
CA VAL A 123 3.59 -15.98 -8.74
C VAL A 123 2.22 -15.79 -8.12
N GLU A 124 2.14 -15.21 -6.93
CA GLU A 124 0.90 -15.00 -6.19
C GLU A 124 -0.02 -14.01 -6.93
N THR A 125 0.52 -12.88 -7.39
CA THR A 125 -0.22 -11.91 -8.21
C THR A 125 -0.70 -12.54 -9.52
N ARG A 126 0.15 -13.35 -10.17
CA ARG A 126 -0.19 -14.04 -11.43
C ARG A 126 -1.32 -15.05 -11.21
N ASN A 127 -1.28 -15.82 -10.14
CA ASN A 127 -2.34 -16.77 -9.80
C ASN A 127 -3.66 -16.04 -9.56
N GLY A 128 -3.65 -14.97 -8.75
CA GLY A 128 -4.84 -14.15 -8.54
C GLY A 128 -5.42 -13.56 -9.83
N LEU A 129 -4.55 -13.11 -10.75
CA LEU A 129 -4.95 -12.65 -12.08
C LEU A 129 -5.61 -13.77 -12.90
N LEU A 130 -5.00 -14.95 -12.97
CA LEU A 130 -5.53 -16.08 -13.74
C LEU A 130 -6.88 -16.54 -13.19
N GLU A 131 -7.01 -16.70 -11.88
CA GLU A 131 -8.28 -17.09 -11.26
C GLU A 131 -9.37 -16.02 -11.46
N THR A 132 -9.01 -14.74 -11.38
CA THR A 132 -9.94 -13.66 -11.69
C THR A 132 -10.38 -13.72 -13.16
N ARG A 133 -9.46 -13.95 -14.10
CA ARG A 133 -9.79 -14.13 -15.53
C ARG A 133 -10.73 -15.31 -15.76
N ASN A 134 -10.50 -16.42 -15.08
CA ASN A 134 -11.39 -17.58 -15.13
C ASN A 134 -12.81 -17.17 -14.71
N VAL A 135 -12.98 -16.40 -13.64
CA VAL A 135 -14.30 -15.92 -13.21
C VAL A 135 -14.96 -15.01 -14.26
N PHE A 136 -14.20 -14.10 -14.88
CA PHE A 136 -14.71 -13.26 -15.96
C PHE A 136 -15.17 -14.08 -17.16
N GLU A 137 -14.40 -15.09 -17.57
CA GLU A 137 -14.75 -15.99 -18.67
C GLU A 137 -16.04 -16.78 -18.37
N HIS A 138 -16.16 -17.38 -17.19
CA HIS A 138 -17.36 -18.12 -16.79
C HIS A 138 -18.61 -17.23 -16.71
N LYS A 139 -18.44 -15.92 -16.47
CA LYS A 139 -19.52 -14.93 -16.45
C LYS A 139 -19.74 -14.25 -17.81
N ASN A 140 -19.02 -14.64 -18.86
CA ASN A 140 -19.03 -13.99 -20.18
C ASN A 140 -18.75 -12.47 -20.12
N LEU A 141 -17.85 -12.05 -19.23
CA LEU A 141 -17.42 -10.67 -19.05
C LEU A 141 -16.11 -10.40 -19.80
N ASN A 142 -15.93 -9.16 -20.28
CA ASN A 142 -14.70 -8.75 -20.93
C ASN A 142 -13.69 -8.21 -19.90
N PHE A 143 -12.71 -9.05 -19.52
CA PHE A 143 -11.67 -8.69 -18.57
C PHE A 143 -10.88 -7.44 -18.97
N ALA A 144 -10.44 -7.33 -20.22
CA ALA A 144 -9.63 -6.19 -20.68
C ALA A 144 -10.36 -4.85 -20.55
N LYS A 145 -11.69 -4.83 -20.70
CA LYS A 145 -12.52 -3.62 -20.51
C LYS A 145 -12.79 -3.26 -19.04
N GLN A 146 -12.24 -4.03 -18.12
CA GLN A 146 -12.37 -3.82 -16.67
C GLN A 146 -11.03 -3.95 -15.95
N ALA A 147 -9.90 -4.03 -16.66
CA ALA A 147 -8.59 -4.28 -16.09
C ALA A 147 -7.63 -3.10 -16.25
N VAL A 148 -6.81 -2.87 -15.23
CA VAL A 148 -5.74 -1.86 -15.17
C VAL A 148 -4.50 -2.50 -14.57
N ALA A 149 -3.33 -2.14 -15.09
CA ALA A 149 -2.05 -2.60 -14.57
C ALA A 149 -1.23 -1.46 -13.94
N VAL A 150 -0.53 -1.75 -12.84
CA VAL A 150 0.57 -0.94 -12.29
C VAL A 150 1.82 -1.80 -12.28
N THR A 151 2.80 -1.46 -13.10
CA THR A 151 3.94 -2.33 -13.39
C THR A 151 5.15 -1.56 -13.92
N GLY A 152 6.33 -2.18 -13.86
CA GLY A 152 7.51 -1.70 -14.58
C GLY A 152 7.30 -1.77 -16.10
N GLU A 153 7.91 -0.82 -16.81
CA GLU A 153 7.89 -0.78 -18.28
C GLU A 153 8.61 -2.02 -18.86
N GLY A 154 8.02 -2.63 -19.89
CA GLY A 154 8.57 -3.81 -20.56
C GLY A 154 8.48 -5.11 -19.75
N SER A 155 7.85 -5.08 -18.57
CA SER A 155 7.61 -6.27 -17.76
C SER A 155 6.63 -7.24 -18.43
N LEU A 156 6.47 -8.44 -17.85
CA LEU A 156 5.48 -9.41 -18.32
C LEU A 156 4.04 -8.88 -18.27
N LEU A 157 3.71 -8.14 -17.21
CA LEU A 157 2.36 -7.57 -17.02
C LEU A 157 2.13 -6.38 -17.96
N ASP A 158 3.17 -5.57 -18.21
CA ASP A 158 3.08 -4.43 -19.13
C ASP A 158 2.80 -4.91 -20.57
N LYS A 159 3.54 -5.93 -21.02
CA LYS A 159 3.34 -6.54 -22.34
C LYS A 159 1.95 -7.13 -22.47
N LEU A 160 1.53 -7.95 -21.50
CA LEU A 160 0.21 -8.57 -21.48
C LEU A 160 -0.91 -7.52 -21.54
N ALA A 161 -0.85 -6.51 -20.69
CA ALA A 161 -1.89 -5.48 -20.61
C ALA A 161 -1.99 -4.65 -21.91
N LYS A 162 -0.85 -4.39 -22.57
CA LYS A 162 -0.82 -3.71 -23.88
C LYS A 162 -1.35 -4.59 -25.01
N GLU A 163 -0.92 -5.85 -25.07
CA GLU A 163 -1.36 -6.83 -26.07
C GLU A 163 -2.87 -7.07 -26.00
N GLU A 164 -3.42 -7.18 -24.80
CA GLU A 164 -4.85 -7.39 -24.57
C GLU A 164 -5.67 -6.09 -24.50
N GLN A 165 -5.02 -4.93 -24.67
CA GLN A 165 -5.66 -3.61 -24.67
C GLN A 165 -6.50 -3.35 -23.41
N TRP A 166 -5.90 -3.59 -22.25
CA TRP A 166 -6.48 -3.22 -20.95
C TRP A 166 -6.74 -1.71 -20.88
N LEU A 167 -7.61 -1.28 -19.97
CA LEU A 167 -8.05 0.11 -19.87
C LEU A 167 -6.88 1.09 -19.74
N LYS A 168 -5.87 0.73 -18.94
CA LYS A 168 -4.67 1.54 -18.75
C LYS A 168 -3.53 0.73 -18.14
N VAL A 169 -2.30 1.15 -18.45
CA VAL A 169 -1.09 0.74 -17.74
C VAL A 169 -0.45 1.96 -17.12
N PHE A 170 -0.15 1.89 -15.83
CA PHE A 170 0.56 2.92 -15.10
C PHE A 170 1.97 2.46 -14.70
N PRO A 171 2.95 3.37 -14.67
CA PRO A 171 4.33 3.02 -14.42
C PRO A 171 4.59 2.71 -12.94
N MET A 172 5.53 1.79 -12.72
CA MET A 172 6.21 1.55 -11.46
C MET A 172 7.73 1.56 -11.69
N TRP A 173 8.42 2.59 -11.21
CA TRP A 173 9.85 2.78 -11.50
C TRP A 173 10.78 1.92 -10.65
N ASP A 174 11.99 1.67 -11.16
CA ASP A 174 12.97 0.84 -10.49
C ASP A 174 13.49 1.39 -9.16
N TRP A 175 13.61 2.72 -9.06
CA TRP A 175 14.03 3.44 -7.87
C TRP A 175 12.96 3.52 -6.77
N VAL A 176 11.74 3.01 -7.03
CA VAL A 176 10.69 2.79 -6.04
C VAL A 176 10.79 1.34 -5.55
N GLY A 177 11.11 1.18 -4.26
CA GLY A 177 11.09 -0.13 -3.60
C GLY A 177 9.65 -0.56 -3.28
N GLY A 178 9.38 -1.87 -3.27
CA GLY A 178 8.03 -2.39 -3.00
C GLY A 178 7.45 -1.87 -1.68
N ARG A 179 8.18 -2.05 -0.58
CA ARG A 179 7.78 -1.58 0.76
C ARG A 179 7.75 -0.05 0.94
N THR A 180 8.30 0.71 0.00
CA THR A 180 8.29 2.19 -0.01
C THR A 180 7.43 2.77 -1.13
N SER A 181 6.58 1.94 -1.76
CA SER A 181 5.76 2.33 -2.92
C SER A 181 4.41 2.94 -2.58
N VAL A 182 4.04 3.08 -1.31
CA VAL A 182 2.72 3.58 -0.90
C VAL A 182 2.41 5.01 -1.40
N THR A 183 3.44 5.85 -1.58
CA THR A 183 3.29 7.20 -2.16
C THR A 183 3.49 7.22 -3.68
N SER A 184 3.60 6.07 -4.34
CA SER A 184 3.64 5.97 -5.81
C SER A 184 2.27 5.59 -6.36
N THR A 185 2.16 5.40 -7.66
CA THR A 185 0.98 4.82 -8.32
C THR A 185 0.41 3.60 -7.57
N VAL A 186 1.27 2.77 -6.96
CA VAL A 186 0.87 1.58 -6.20
C VAL A 186 -0.16 1.91 -5.11
N GLY A 187 0.07 2.96 -4.31
CA GLY A 187 -0.87 3.38 -3.27
C GLY A 187 -1.82 4.49 -3.72
N LEU A 188 -1.36 5.43 -4.55
CA LEU A 188 -2.15 6.61 -4.92
C LEU A 188 -3.33 6.28 -5.84
N LEU A 189 -3.16 5.37 -6.80
CA LEU A 189 -4.24 4.99 -7.71
C LEU A 189 -5.42 4.33 -6.97
N PRO A 190 -5.22 3.25 -6.18
CA PRO A 190 -6.33 2.66 -5.43
C PRO A 190 -6.90 3.63 -4.41
N ALA A 191 -6.07 4.42 -3.71
CA ALA A 191 -6.55 5.41 -2.75
C ALA A 191 -7.48 6.44 -3.42
N ARG A 192 -7.11 6.97 -4.59
CA ARG A 192 -7.98 7.90 -5.31
C ARG A 192 -9.28 7.26 -5.77
N LEU A 193 -9.23 6.02 -6.27
CA LEU A 193 -10.43 5.24 -6.65
C LEU A 193 -11.34 4.93 -5.45
N GLN A 194 -10.77 4.84 -4.25
CA GLN A 194 -11.49 4.69 -2.98
C GLN A 194 -12.04 6.02 -2.44
N GLY A 195 -11.82 7.13 -3.15
CA GLY A 195 -12.29 8.45 -2.73
C GLY A 195 -11.43 9.09 -1.65
N ILE A 196 -10.23 8.56 -1.38
CA ILE A 196 -9.27 9.16 -0.45
C ILE A 196 -8.63 10.40 -1.10
N ASP A 197 -8.42 11.44 -0.30
CA ASP A 197 -7.69 12.64 -0.68
C ASP A 197 -6.18 12.35 -0.73
N VAL A 198 -5.72 12.00 -1.94
CA VAL A 198 -4.32 11.68 -2.20
C VAL A 198 -3.41 12.90 -2.14
N ASP A 199 -3.94 14.10 -2.38
CA ASP A 199 -3.16 15.33 -2.35
C ASP A 199 -2.84 15.68 -0.89
N ALA A 200 -3.84 15.58 0.00
CA ALA A 200 -3.63 15.71 1.44
C ALA A 200 -2.69 14.64 2.01
N PHE A 201 -2.80 13.39 1.53
CA PHE A 201 -1.89 12.31 1.92
C PHE A 201 -0.43 12.59 1.52
N LEU A 202 -0.20 13.00 0.26
CA LEU A 202 1.14 13.37 -0.23
C LEU A 202 1.68 14.59 0.50
N GLU A 203 0.84 15.57 0.81
CA GLU A 203 1.22 16.76 1.58
C GLU A 203 1.67 16.38 2.99
N GLY A 204 0.94 15.54 3.71
CA GLY A 204 1.34 15.04 5.02
C GLY A 204 2.70 14.32 4.97
N ALA A 205 2.91 13.49 3.94
CA ALA A 205 4.20 12.83 3.73
C ALA A 205 5.32 13.84 3.42
N ARG A 206 5.04 14.88 2.63
CA ARG A 206 5.99 15.96 2.28
C ARG A 206 6.39 16.78 3.51
N LEU A 207 5.46 17.07 4.41
CA LEU A 207 5.73 17.78 5.67
C LEU A 207 6.68 16.97 6.56
N MET A 208 6.44 15.66 6.73
CA MET A 208 7.36 14.80 7.48
C MET A 208 8.75 14.76 6.85
N ASP A 209 8.80 14.74 5.52
CA ASP A 209 10.03 14.84 4.75
C ASP A 209 10.85 16.11 5.05
N GLN A 210 10.19 17.25 5.26
CA GLN A 210 10.89 18.49 5.64
C GLN A 210 11.46 18.39 7.06
N HIS A 211 10.68 17.87 8.02
CA HIS A 211 11.13 17.70 9.39
C HIS A 211 12.31 16.72 9.52
N THR A 212 12.30 15.64 8.74
CA THR A 212 13.36 14.62 8.74
C THR A 212 14.65 15.04 8.06
N ARG A 213 14.66 16.21 7.40
CA ARG A 213 15.87 16.83 6.84
C ARG A 213 16.52 17.85 7.77
N ASN A 214 15.95 18.09 8.95
CA ASN A 214 16.59 18.93 9.97
C ASN A 214 17.89 18.25 10.46
N PRO A 215 19.07 18.89 10.34
CA PRO A 215 20.32 18.31 10.82
C PRO A 215 20.42 18.26 12.35
N GLU A 216 19.63 19.07 13.07
CA GLU A 216 19.56 19.02 14.52
C GLU A 216 18.72 17.81 14.96
N ILE A 217 19.40 16.79 15.46
CA ILE A 217 18.80 15.50 15.86
C ILE A 217 17.56 15.68 16.72
N ARG A 218 17.62 16.54 17.75
CA ARG A 218 16.49 16.74 18.70
C ARG A 218 15.24 17.32 18.05
N GLN A 219 15.37 17.96 16.91
CA GLN A 219 14.25 18.54 16.14
C GLN A 219 13.87 17.67 14.93
N ASN A 220 14.56 16.54 14.72
CA ASN A 220 14.31 15.61 13.65
C ASN A 220 13.59 14.36 14.20
N PRO A 221 12.27 14.21 13.97
CA PRO A 221 11.49 13.15 14.59
C PRO A 221 11.95 11.75 14.16
N ALA A 222 12.38 11.56 12.90
CA ALA A 222 12.89 10.27 12.44
C ALA A 222 14.28 9.94 13.02
N ALA A 223 15.16 10.93 13.17
CA ALA A 223 16.45 10.73 13.80
C ALA A 223 16.30 10.41 15.30
N MET A 224 15.39 11.09 15.99
CA MET A 224 15.07 10.76 17.39
C MET A 224 14.50 9.34 17.50
N LEU A 225 13.53 8.99 16.66
CA LEU A 225 12.93 7.66 16.68
C LEU A 225 13.96 6.55 16.41
N SER A 226 14.83 6.73 15.40
CA SER A 226 15.87 5.75 15.07
C SER A 226 16.91 5.62 16.18
N LEU A 227 17.29 6.71 16.85
CA LEU A 227 18.17 6.67 18.02
C LEU A 227 17.53 5.94 19.20
N MET A 228 16.23 6.13 19.43
CA MET A 228 15.51 5.40 20.49
C MET A 228 15.42 3.91 20.18
N TRP A 229 15.15 3.53 18.92
CA TRP A 229 15.18 2.13 18.50
C TRP A 229 16.56 1.51 18.64
N HIS A 230 17.60 2.24 18.21
CA HIS A 230 18.99 1.81 18.36
C HIS A 230 19.34 1.62 19.84
N HIS A 231 18.98 2.57 20.71
CA HIS A 231 19.21 2.46 22.14
C HIS A 231 18.44 1.28 22.76
N ALA A 232 17.15 1.15 22.49
CA ALA A 232 16.31 0.09 23.03
C ALA A 232 16.73 -1.31 22.55
N GLY A 233 17.15 -1.43 21.29
CA GLY A 233 17.63 -2.68 20.69
C GLY A 233 19.14 -2.93 20.85
N ALA A 234 19.83 -2.17 21.73
CA ALA A 234 21.28 -2.26 21.95
C ALA A 234 22.14 -2.15 20.67
N GLY A 235 21.62 -1.50 19.64
CA GLY A 235 22.23 -1.38 18.32
C GLY A 235 22.38 -2.69 17.55
N LYS A 236 21.78 -3.79 18.03
CA LYS A 236 21.87 -5.13 17.43
C LYS A 236 20.52 -5.82 17.22
N GLY A 237 19.43 -5.13 17.54
CA GLY A 237 18.10 -5.72 17.39
C GLY A 237 17.75 -6.75 18.46
N GLU A 238 18.39 -6.70 19.63
CA GLU A 238 18.20 -7.67 20.72
C GLU A 238 16.78 -7.64 21.31
N ARG A 239 15.98 -6.62 20.96
CA ARG A 239 14.60 -6.46 21.41
C ARG A 239 13.66 -6.34 20.23
N ALA A 240 12.49 -6.94 20.38
CA ALA A 240 11.39 -6.78 19.44
C ALA A 240 10.73 -5.40 19.58
N MET A 241 10.25 -4.87 18.46
CA MET A 241 9.40 -3.69 18.41
C MET A 241 7.94 -4.11 18.45
N VAL A 242 7.21 -3.65 19.47
CA VAL A 242 5.76 -3.80 19.56
C VAL A 242 5.08 -2.52 19.09
N VAL A 243 4.17 -2.62 18.13
CA VAL A 243 3.38 -1.48 17.64
C VAL A 243 1.95 -1.61 18.15
N LEU A 244 1.48 -0.61 18.91
CA LEU A 244 0.14 -0.58 19.49
C LEU A 244 -0.60 0.71 19.10
N PRO A 245 -1.27 0.72 17.94
CA PRO A 245 -2.22 1.77 17.62
C PRO A 245 -3.50 1.63 18.47
N TYR A 246 -3.91 2.71 19.10
CA TYR A 246 -5.18 2.83 19.83
C TYR A 246 -6.26 3.38 18.89
N ARG A 247 -6.42 2.69 17.75
CA ARG A 247 -7.36 3.07 16.70
C ARG A 247 -7.67 1.88 15.80
N ASP A 248 -8.94 1.52 15.67
CA ASP A 248 -9.38 0.39 14.81
C ASP A 248 -8.94 0.55 13.36
N ARG A 249 -9.02 1.77 12.82
CA ARG A 249 -8.62 2.07 11.43
C ARG A 249 -7.13 1.84 11.15
N LEU A 250 -6.30 1.75 12.19
CA LEU A 250 -4.86 1.50 12.09
C LEU A 250 -4.46 0.05 12.39
N GLU A 251 -5.42 -0.89 12.42
CA GLU A 251 -5.17 -2.30 12.71
C GLU A 251 -4.08 -2.92 11.80
N SER A 252 -4.05 -2.57 10.51
CA SER A 252 -3.03 -3.05 9.57
C SER A 252 -1.68 -2.35 9.66
N LEU A 253 -1.54 -1.31 10.49
CA LEU A 253 -0.28 -0.55 10.60
C LEU A 253 0.88 -1.46 11.02
N ALA A 254 0.65 -2.36 11.97
CA ALA A 254 1.68 -3.31 12.41
C ALA A 254 2.13 -4.23 11.27
N ARG A 255 1.19 -4.74 10.45
CA ARG A 255 1.49 -5.57 9.27
C ARG A 255 2.27 -4.81 8.19
N TYR A 256 1.91 -3.55 7.96
CA TYR A 256 2.67 -2.68 7.06
C TYR A 256 4.09 -2.44 7.56
N LEU A 257 4.25 -2.15 8.86
CA LEU A 257 5.56 -1.91 9.48
C LEU A 257 6.43 -3.16 9.56
N GLN A 258 5.83 -4.35 9.70
CA GLN A 258 6.56 -5.61 9.57
C GLN A 258 7.33 -5.66 8.26
N GLN A 259 6.66 -5.41 7.14
CA GLN A 259 7.36 -5.38 5.86
C GLN A 259 8.35 -4.21 5.78
N LEU A 260 7.91 -2.99 6.12
CA LEU A 260 8.74 -1.80 5.96
C LEU A 260 10.03 -1.89 6.76
N VAL A 261 9.98 -2.35 8.02
CA VAL A 261 11.13 -2.45 8.92
C VAL A 261 11.89 -3.74 8.67
N MET A 262 11.26 -4.90 8.83
CA MET A 262 11.95 -6.20 8.84
C MET A 262 12.64 -6.46 7.49
N GLU A 263 11.98 -6.17 6.36
CA GLU A 263 12.56 -6.35 5.03
C GLU A 263 13.63 -5.27 4.70
N SER A 264 13.60 -4.11 5.39
CA SER A 264 14.61 -3.07 5.21
C SER A 264 15.91 -3.35 5.95
N ILE A 265 15.82 -3.68 7.24
CA ILE A 265 16.99 -3.75 8.13
C ILE A 265 17.36 -5.18 8.55
N GLY A 266 16.50 -6.17 8.32
CA GLY A 266 16.82 -7.58 8.48
C GLY A 266 17.87 -8.03 7.47
N LYS A 267 19.15 -7.98 7.85
CA LYS A 267 20.28 -8.22 6.93
C LYS A 267 21.41 -8.98 7.61
N GLU A 268 21.89 -10.02 6.92
CA GLU A 268 23.06 -10.81 7.35
C GLU A 268 24.33 -9.96 7.30
N LYS A 269 24.51 -9.14 6.27
CA LYS A 269 25.76 -8.42 5.98
C LYS A 269 25.59 -6.90 5.90
N ASP A 270 26.62 -6.19 6.32
CA ASP A 270 26.76 -4.74 6.10
C ASP A 270 27.24 -4.42 4.67
N LEU A 271 27.41 -3.12 4.36
CA LEU A 271 27.88 -2.67 3.04
C LEU A 271 29.35 -3.02 2.75
N ASN A 272 30.13 -3.36 3.78
CA ASN A 272 31.51 -3.81 3.65
C ASN A 272 31.61 -5.35 3.52
N GLY A 273 30.49 -6.06 3.60
CA GLY A 273 30.41 -7.52 3.52
C GLY A 273 30.65 -8.26 4.85
N ASN A 274 30.77 -7.55 5.98
CA ASN A 274 30.92 -8.17 7.28
C ASN A 274 29.59 -8.78 7.73
N VAL A 275 29.64 -9.94 8.40
CA VAL A 275 28.45 -10.55 9.02
C VAL A 275 28.07 -9.74 10.27
N VAL A 276 26.84 -9.21 10.25
CA VAL A 276 26.28 -8.35 11.31
C VAL A 276 24.94 -8.84 11.85
N GLU A 277 24.20 -9.66 11.09
CA GLU A 277 22.92 -10.27 11.48
C GLU A 277 21.94 -9.28 12.14
N GLN A 278 21.79 -8.10 11.53
CA GLN A 278 20.95 -7.02 12.04
C GLN A 278 19.47 -7.22 11.71
N GLY A 279 18.61 -6.58 12.50
CA GLY A 279 17.17 -6.52 12.26
C GLY A 279 16.39 -6.00 13.45
N LEU A 280 15.07 -5.88 13.29
CA LEU A 280 14.14 -5.70 14.40
C LEU A 280 12.94 -6.60 14.13
N THR A 281 12.62 -7.51 15.04
CA THR A 281 11.36 -8.25 14.96
C THR A 281 10.22 -7.31 15.28
N VAL A 282 9.26 -7.17 14.37
CA VAL A 282 8.10 -6.31 14.56
C VAL A 282 6.85 -7.17 14.75
N TYR A 283 6.08 -6.87 15.77
CA TYR A 283 4.73 -7.40 15.92
C TYR A 283 3.82 -6.38 16.59
N GLY A 284 2.54 -6.66 16.57
CA GLY A 284 1.52 -5.74 17.07
C GLY A 284 0.21 -5.97 16.35
N ASN A 285 -0.84 -5.39 16.90
CA ASN A 285 -2.15 -5.38 16.28
C ASN A 285 -2.88 -4.09 16.72
N LYS A 286 -3.89 -4.09 17.59
CA LYS A 286 -4.57 -2.86 18.03
C LYS A 286 -4.95 -2.86 19.51
N GLY A 287 -4.84 -1.68 20.11
CA GLY A 287 -5.41 -1.38 21.42
C GLY A 287 -6.89 -0.94 21.31
N SER A 288 -7.76 -1.25 22.26
CA SER A 288 -7.52 -2.02 23.49
C SER A 288 -7.68 -3.54 23.35
N THR A 289 -8.12 -4.06 22.19
CA THR A 289 -8.39 -5.50 21.98
C THR A 289 -7.22 -6.38 22.45
N ASP A 290 -5.98 -6.01 22.12
CA ASP A 290 -4.82 -6.81 22.49
C ASP A 290 -4.40 -6.70 23.97
N GLN A 291 -5.00 -5.78 24.74
CA GLN A 291 -4.86 -5.77 26.21
C GLN A 291 -5.34 -7.10 26.81
N HIS A 292 -6.22 -7.81 26.10
CA HIS A 292 -6.75 -9.12 26.46
C HIS A 292 -6.13 -10.27 25.65
N ALA A 293 -5.00 -10.04 24.98
CA ALA A 293 -4.24 -11.05 24.24
C ALA A 293 -2.78 -11.11 24.72
N TYR A 294 -1.83 -10.59 23.94
CA TYR A 294 -0.40 -10.70 24.22
C TYR A 294 0.14 -9.63 25.18
N ILE A 295 -0.66 -8.66 25.62
CA ILE A 295 -0.19 -7.64 26.59
C ILE A 295 0.21 -8.24 27.94
N GLN A 296 -0.32 -9.41 28.34
CA GLN A 296 0.16 -10.12 29.53
C GLN A 296 1.66 -10.45 29.43
N GLN A 297 2.13 -10.90 28.26
CA GLN A 297 3.56 -11.12 28.01
C GLN A 297 4.36 -9.81 28.12
N LEU A 298 3.79 -8.68 27.69
CA LEU A 298 4.46 -7.38 27.81
C LEU A 298 4.55 -6.89 29.26
N ARG A 299 3.62 -7.29 30.12
CA ARG A 299 3.56 -6.83 31.52
C ARG A 299 4.42 -7.67 32.45
N GLU A 300 4.32 -8.99 32.34
CA GLU A 300 4.91 -9.94 33.31
C GLU A 300 5.89 -10.92 32.67
N GLY A 301 5.97 -10.93 31.33
CA GLY A 301 6.89 -11.77 30.60
C GLY A 301 8.31 -11.21 30.55
N ARG A 302 9.09 -11.75 29.60
CA ARG A 302 10.48 -11.34 29.40
C ARG A 302 10.52 -9.90 28.89
N SER A 303 11.48 -9.11 29.40
CA SER A 303 11.75 -7.75 28.92
C SER A 303 12.60 -7.75 27.63
N ASP A 304 12.16 -8.48 26.60
CA ASP A 304 12.82 -8.65 25.30
C ASP A 304 12.18 -7.79 24.19
N PHE A 305 11.52 -6.70 24.58
CA PHE A 305 10.83 -5.81 23.65
C PHE A 305 10.92 -4.32 24.07
N PHE A 306 10.47 -3.45 23.17
CA PHE A 306 10.07 -2.07 23.45
C PHE A 306 8.77 -1.76 22.70
N THR A 307 8.02 -0.76 23.15
CA THR A 307 6.68 -0.48 22.61
C THR A 307 6.59 0.91 21.99
N THR A 308 5.96 0.98 20.83
CA THR A 308 5.52 2.22 20.17
C THR A 308 4.01 2.29 20.26
N PHE A 309 3.52 3.23 21.06
CA PHE A 309 2.10 3.56 21.14
C PHE A 309 1.75 4.60 20.08
N VAL A 310 0.62 4.43 19.41
CA VAL A 310 0.10 5.41 18.44
C VAL A 310 -1.33 5.76 18.84
N GLU A 311 -1.59 7.04 19.03
CA GLU A 311 -2.91 7.57 19.40
C GLU A 311 -3.27 8.72 18.46
N VAL A 312 -4.56 8.89 18.19
CA VAL A 312 -5.11 10.02 17.46
C VAL A 312 -5.80 10.92 18.47
N LEU A 313 -5.28 12.13 18.69
CA LEU A 313 -5.75 13.03 19.74
C LEU A 313 -7.07 13.75 19.38
N GLU A 314 -7.29 14.01 18.09
CA GLU A 314 -8.47 14.71 17.59
C GLU A 314 -9.11 13.91 16.45
N GLU A 315 -10.43 13.79 16.51
CA GLU A 315 -11.21 13.20 15.43
C GLU A 315 -11.26 14.15 14.23
N PRO A 316 -10.98 13.68 13.00
CA PRO A 316 -11.31 14.46 11.82
C PRO A 316 -12.85 14.62 11.75
N VAL A 317 -13.31 15.87 11.81
CA VAL A 317 -14.72 16.28 11.71
C VAL A 317 -15.33 15.94 10.35
#